data_AF-A0A950TR71-F1
#
_entry.id   AF-A0A950TR71-F1
#
_cell.length_a   1.000
_cell.length_b   1.000
_cell.length_c   1.000
_cell.angle_alpha   90.00
_cell.angle_beta   90.00
_cell.angle_gamma   90.00
#
_symmetry.space_group_name_H-M   'P 1'
#
loop_
_entity.id
_entity.type
_entity.pdbx_description
1 polymer ?
#
loop_
_entity_poly.entity_id
_entity_poly.type
_entity_poly.pdbx_seq_one_letter_code
_entity_poly.pdbx_strand_id
1 'polypeptide(L)'
;MDRRIYNFSAGPAMLPTAVLERARDELLSLDGIGMSVMEISHRSKEFAEVLARAENGLRTLLSVPDDYHILFLQGGASLQFSMVPMNFLPKGRSADYVLTGAWGRKAIAEAKKVSDVAI
;
A
#
# COMPACT_ATOMS: atom_id res chain seq x y z
N MET A 1 -30.37 7.24 -15.79
CA MET A 1 -28.94 7.17 -15.43
C MET A 1 -28.83 7.47 -13.96
N ASP A 2 -28.38 6.50 -13.16
CA ASP A 2 -28.16 6.74 -11.73
C ASP A 2 -27.02 7.74 -11.55
N ARG A 3 -27.31 8.79 -10.78
CA ARG A 3 -26.31 9.81 -10.42
C ARG A 3 -25.36 9.23 -9.39
N ARG A 4 -24.05 9.20 -9.68
CA ARG A 4 -23.04 8.74 -8.74
C ARG A 4 -23.09 9.58 -7.45
N ILE A 5 -23.12 8.92 -6.29
CA ILE A 5 -23.15 9.56 -4.98
C ILE A 5 -21.81 10.26 -4.71
N TYR A 6 -21.85 11.45 -4.12
CA TYR A 6 -20.68 12.09 -3.53
C TYR A 6 -20.34 11.37 -2.21
N ASN A 7 -19.34 10.49 -2.26
CA ASN A 7 -18.94 9.70 -1.12
C ASN A 7 -17.80 10.40 -0.34
N PHE A 8 -18.12 10.89 0.86
CA PHE A 8 -17.18 11.56 1.77
C PHE A 8 -16.56 10.61 2.82
N SER A 9 -16.57 9.31 2.58
CA SER A 9 -15.94 8.31 3.47
C SER A 9 -14.45 8.58 3.66
N ALA A 10 -13.98 8.46 4.91
CA ALA A 10 -12.57 8.62 5.27
C ALA A 10 -11.69 7.39 4.93
N GLY A 11 -12.31 6.23 4.63
CA GLY A 11 -11.59 4.99 4.33
C GLY A 11 -12.47 3.74 4.52
N PRO A 12 -12.66 2.89 3.49
CA PRO A 12 -12.25 3.06 2.09
C PRO A 12 -12.84 4.33 1.45
N ALA A 13 -12.13 4.92 0.48
CA ALA A 13 -12.47 6.22 -0.11
C ALA A 13 -13.03 6.11 -1.54
N MET A 14 -13.52 7.22 -2.08
CA MET A 14 -14.04 7.30 -3.44
C MET A 14 -12.92 7.17 -4.49
N LEU A 15 -13.07 6.25 -5.44
CA LEU A 15 -12.16 6.10 -6.58
C LEU A 15 -12.61 6.95 -7.78
N PRO A 16 -11.68 7.40 -8.66
CA PRO A 16 -12.04 8.00 -9.94
C PRO A 16 -12.89 7.04 -10.79
N THR A 17 -13.93 7.56 -11.45
CA THR A 17 -14.85 6.73 -12.27
C THR A 17 -14.11 6.00 -13.39
N ALA A 18 -13.16 6.67 -14.05
CA ALA A 18 -12.38 6.08 -15.15
C ALA A 18 -11.56 4.84 -14.72
N VAL A 19 -11.11 4.78 -13.46
CA VAL A 19 -10.39 3.61 -12.93
C VAL A 19 -11.35 2.43 -12.77
N LEU A 20 -12.57 2.67 -12.28
CA LEU A 20 -13.59 1.63 -12.13
C LEU A 20 -14.07 1.12 -13.48
N GLU A 21 -14.28 2.01 -14.45
CA GLU A 21 -14.69 1.64 -15.81
C GLU A 21 -13.62 0.79 -16.49
N ARG A 22 -12.35 1.19 -16.42
CA ARG A 22 -11.25 0.38 -16.97
C ARG A 22 -11.17 -1.00 -16.31
N ALA A 23 -11.24 -1.07 -14.98
CA ALA A 23 -11.20 -2.34 -14.26
C ALA A 23 -12.41 -3.24 -14.62
N ARG A 24 -13.60 -2.66 -14.84
CA ARG A 24 -14.77 -3.39 -15.34
C ARG A 24 -14.53 -3.95 -16.73
N ASP A 25 -14.02 -3.12 -17.64
CA ASP A 25 -13.86 -3.48 -19.05
C ASP A 25 -12.76 -4.54 -19.25
N GLU A 26 -11.72 -4.52 -18.41
CA GLU A 26 -10.61 -5.47 -18.44
C GLU A 26 -10.80 -6.66 -17.47
N LEU A 27 -11.92 -6.74 -16.75
CA LEU A 27 -12.10 -7.73 -15.68
C LEU A 27 -11.94 -9.18 -16.16
N LEU A 28 -12.44 -9.48 -17.36
CA LEU A 28 -12.39 -10.81 -17.96
C LEU A 28 -11.12 -11.06 -18.79
N SER A 29 -10.41 -10.00 -19.17
CA SER A 29 -9.22 -10.08 -20.02
C SER A 29 -8.36 -8.85 -19.80
N LEU A 30 -7.32 -8.99 -18.99
CA LEU A 30 -6.36 -7.92 -18.73
C LEU A 30 -5.59 -7.60 -20.01
N ASP A 31 -5.62 -6.35 -20.47
CA ASP A 31 -4.89 -5.90 -21.66
C ASP A 31 -5.04 -6.84 -22.88
N GLY A 32 -6.18 -7.53 -23.02
CA GLY A 32 -6.48 -8.43 -24.14
C GLY A 32 -5.79 -9.79 -24.12
N ILE A 33 -5.11 -10.19 -23.03
CA ILE A 33 -4.37 -11.47 -22.96
C ILE A 33 -5.26 -12.72 -22.85
N GLY A 34 -6.57 -12.55 -22.67
CA GLY A 34 -7.55 -13.64 -22.59
C GLY A 34 -7.72 -14.24 -21.18
N MET A 35 -7.18 -13.60 -20.14
CA MET A 35 -7.32 -14.03 -18.75
C MET A 35 -7.58 -12.84 -17.83
N SER A 36 -8.37 -13.04 -16.77
CA SER A 36 -8.55 -12.04 -15.73
C SER A 36 -7.25 -11.85 -14.95
N VAL A 37 -6.96 -10.62 -14.50
CA VAL A 37 -5.87 -10.35 -13.54
C VAL A 37 -5.96 -11.21 -12.28
N MET A 38 -7.16 -11.67 -11.94
CA MET A 38 -7.42 -12.53 -10.78
C MET A 38 -6.98 -13.99 -10.99
N GLU A 39 -6.74 -14.41 -12.24
CA GLU A 39 -6.40 -15.78 -12.63
C GLU A 39 -4.91 -15.92 -13.03
N ILE A 40 -4.26 -14.80 -13.35
CA ILE A 40 -2.86 -14.76 -13.75
C ILE A 40 -1.95 -15.16 -12.58
N SER A 41 -1.02 -16.07 -12.83
CA SER A 41 0.02 -16.41 -11.87
C SER A 41 0.89 -15.19 -11.54
N HIS A 42 1.12 -14.93 -10.25
CA HIS A 42 2.03 -13.87 -9.80
C HIS A 42 3.49 -14.06 -10.24
N ARG A 43 3.85 -15.23 -10.76
CA ARG A 43 5.19 -15.54 -11.31
C ARG A 43 5.25 -15.45 -12.84
N SER A 44 4.13 -15.17 -13.49
CA SER A 44 4.06 -15.03 -14.95
C SER A 44 4.74 -13.75 -15.42
N LYS A 45 5.10 -13.70 -16.71
CA LYS A 45 5.66 -12.50 -17.33
C LYS A 45 4.63 -11.37 -17.33
N GLU A 46 3.37 -11.73 -17.59
CA GLU A 46 2.23 -10.82 -17.66
C GLU A 46 2.02 -10.08 -16.32
N PHE A 47 2.08 -10.80 -15.19
CA PHE A 47 1.99 -10.15 -13.88
C PHE A 47 3.25 -9.37 -13.50
N ALA A 48 4.44 -9.85 -13.89
CA ALA A 48 5.68 -9.11 -13.68
C ALA A 48 5.66 -7.73 -14.37
N GLU A 49 5.07 -7.64 -15.57
CA GLU A 49 4.85 -6.38 -16.28
C GLU A 49 3.85 -5.46 -15.56
N VAL A 50 2.77 -6.01 -14.99
CA VAL A 50 1.83 -5.24 -14.14
C VAL A 50 2.56 -4.64 -12.94
N LEU A 51 3.36 -5.45 -12.23
CA LEU A 51 4.10 -5.00 -11.07
C LEU A 51 5.15 -3.93 -11.44
N ALA A 52 5.89 -4.13 -12.52
CA ALA A 52 6.88 -3.17 -13.00
C ALA A 52 6.24 -1.83 -13.39
N ARG A 53 5.08 -1.84 -14.06
CA ARG A 53 4.32 -0.62 -14.37
C ARG A 53 3.87 0.10 -13.10
N ALA A 54 3.37 -0.63 -12.10
CA ALA A 54 2.94 -0.06 -10.83
C ALA A 54 4.11 0.57 -10.05
N GLU A 55 5.24 -0.13 -9.96
CA GLU A 55 6.46 0.37 -9.32
C GLU A 55 6.99 1.62 -10.01
N ASN A 56 7.16 1.58 -11.33
CA ASN A 56 7.66 2.71 -12.11
C ASN A 56 6.71 3.92 -12.03
N GLY A 57 5.40 3.67 -12.03
CA GLY A 57 4.38 4.69 -11.83
C GLY A 57 4.54 5.42 -10.50
N LEU A 58 4.71 4.69 -9.39
CA LEU A 58 4.96 5.27 -8.07
C LEU A 58 6.30 6.00 -8.00
N ARG A 59 7.37 5.38 -8.51
CA ARG A 59 8.71 5.97 -8.55
C ARG A 59 8.72 7.30 -9.28
N THR A 60 8.07 7.36 -10.44
CA THR A 60 7.95 8.60 -11.23
C THR A 60 7.07 9.63 -10.52
N LEU A 61 5.89 9.23 -10.03
CA LEU A 61 4.93 10.14 -9.40
C LEU A 61 5.51 10.82 -8.16
N LEU A 62 6.25 10.08 -7.34
CA LEU A 62 6.81 10.57 -6.08
C LEU A 62 8.29 10.97 -6.20
N SER A 63 8.89 10.85 -7.39
CA SER A 63 10.33 11.10 -7.62
C SER A 63 11.23 10.31 -6.66
N VAL A 64 10.95 9.01 -6.48
CA VAL A 64 11.69 8.14 -5.55
C VAL A 64 13.09 7.87 -6.11
N PRO A 65 14.18 8.16 -5.38
CA PRO A 65 15.54 7.93 -5.86
C PRO A 65 15.91 6.44 -5.88
N ASP A 66 16.96 6.10 -6.66
CA ASP A 66 17.33 4.72 -6.95
C ASP A 66 17.90 3.95 -5.75
N ASP A 67 18.33 4.66 -4.70
CA ASP A 67 18.79 4.09 -3.43
C ASP A 67 17.65 3.75 -2.46
N TYR A 68 16.38 3.88 -2.90
CA TYR A 68 15.19 3.45 -2.17
C TYR A 68 14.44 2.35 -2.91
N HIS A 69 14.00 1.35 -2.13
CA HIS A 69 13.12 0.27 -2.61
C HIS A 69 11.64 0.62 -2.41
N ILE A 70 10.80 0.24 -3.37
CA ILE A 70 9.34 0.30 -3.28
C ILE A 70 8.82 -1.11 -3.01
N LEU A 71 8.02 -1.29 -1.96
CA LEU A 71 7.45 -2.58 -1.57
C LEU A 71 5.92 -2.52 -1.57
N PHE A 72 5.27 -3.51 -2.20
CA PHE A 72 3.83 -3.71 -2.15
C PHE A 72 3.50 -4.81 -1.12
N LEU A 73 3.06 -4.40 0.07
CA LEU A 73 2.85 -5.31 1.21
C LEU A 73 1.38 -5.41 1.61
N GLN A 74 0.98 -6.60 2.08
CA GLN A 74 -0.34 -6.84 2.65
C GLN A 74 -0.41 -6.38 4.13
N GLY A 75 -1.61 -6.44 4.73
CA GLY A 75 -1.83 -6.20 6.15
C GLY A 75 -2.06 -4.74 6.56
N GLY A 76 -1.98 -3.81 5.61
CA GLY A 76 -2.27 -2.39 5.83
C GLY A 76 -1.31 -1.69 6.79
N ALA A 77 -1.56 -0.41 7.06
CA ALA A 77 -0.69 0.41 7.91
C ALA A 77 -0.53 -0.15 9.33
N SER A 78 -1.59 -0.73 9.90
CA SER A 78 -1.56 -1.29 11.25
C SER A 78 -0.53 -2.42 11.41
N LEU A 79 -0.37 -3.30 10.41
CA LEU A 79 0.67 -4.32 10.46
C LEU A 79 2.07 -3.72 10.38
N GLN A 80 2.22 -2.66 9.59
CA GLN A 80 3.50 -1.97 9.43
C GLN A 80 3.95 -1.25 10.70
N PHE A 81 3.02 -0.83 11.57
CA PHE A 81 3.37 -0.30 12.90
C PHE A 81 4.17 -1.29 13.75
N SER A 82 3.94 -2.60 13.59
CA SER A 82 4.75 -3.64 14.24
C SER A 82 6.00 -3.98 13.42
N MET A 83 5.91 -4.05 12.09
CA MET A 83 7.04 -4.43 11.24
C MET A 83 8.19 -3.41 11.25
N VAL A 84 7.90 -2.11 11.32
CA VAL A 84 8.91 -1.05 11.35
C VAL A 84 9.90 -1.25 12.52
N PRO A 85 9.47 -1.28 13.80
CA PRO A 85 10.41 -1.49 14.90
C PRO A 85 11.08 -2.87 14.85
N MET A 86 10.39 -3.93 14.39
CA MET A 86 11.01 -5.26 14.26
C MET A 86 12.16 -5.32 13.26
N ASN A 87 12.15 -4.49 12.22
CA ASN A 87 13.21 -4.46 11.21
C ASN A 87 14.30 -3.42 11.51
N PHE A 88 13.93 -2.28 12.10
CA PHE A 88 14.82 -1.13 12.20
C PHE A 88 15.30 -0.81 13.61
N LEU A 89 14.69 -1.33 14.67
CA LEU A 89 15.08 -1.02 16.05
C LEU A 89 16.10 -2.05 16.55
N PRO A 90 17.37 -1.68 16.77
CA PRO A 90 18.35 -2.62 17.32
C PRO A 90 18.00 -3.01 18.74
N LYS A 91 18.32 -4.25 19.12
CA LYS A 91 18.09 -4.75 20.48
C LYS A 91 18.73 -3.83 21.52
N GLY A 92 17.97 -3.44 22.54
CA GLY A 92 18.42 -2.59 23.63
C GLY A 92 18.52 -1.09 23.30
N ARG A 93 17.90 -0.66 22.19
CA ARG A 93 17.74 0.76 21.84
C ARG A 93 16.28 1.17 21.97
N SER A 94 16.04 2.47 22.17
CA SER A 94 14.72 3.07 22.11
C SER A 94 14.41 3.66 20.73
N ALA A 95 13.12 3.83 20.42
CA ALA A 95 12.65 4.57 19.25
C ALA A 95 11.92 5.84 19.69
N ASP A 96 12.19 6.95 19.01
CA ASP A 96 11.52 8.24 19.23
C ASP A 96 10.29 8.37 18.31
N TYR A 97 9.15 8.79 18.87
CA TYR A 97 7.89 8.93 18.15
C TYR A 97 7.27 10.32 18.31
N VAL A 98 7.01 11.03 17.21
CA VAL A 98 6.26 12.29 17.24
C VAL A 98 4.76 12.02 17.32
N LEU A 99 4.15 12.25 18.49
CA LEU A 99 2.73 11.98 18.72
C LEU A 99 1.82 13.17 18.34
N THR A 100 1.10 13.05 17.23
CA THR A 100 0.18 14.09 16.74
C THR A 100 -1.30 13.67 16.66
N GLY A 101 -1.63 12.40 16.95
CA GLY A 101 -3.01 11.93 16.81
C GLY A 101 -3.24 10.45 17.08
N ALA A 102 -4.43 9.98 16.69
CA ALA A 102 -4.89 8.62 16.97
C ALA A 102 -4.01 7.53 16.33
N TRP A 103 -3.53 7.76 15.10
CA TRP A 103 -2.66 6.79 14.42
C TRP A 103 -1.28 6.68 15.08
N GLY A 104 -0.70 7.80 15.53
CA GLY A 104 0.54 7.80 16.30
C GLY A 104 0.44 7.00 17.60
N ARG A 105 -0.69 7.12 18.34
CA ARG A 105 -0.93 6.30 19.54
C ARG A 105 -0.94 4.81 19.24
N LYS A 106 -1.54 4.40 18.12
CA LYS A 106 -1.56 2.99 17.69
C LYS A 106 -0.17 2.51 17.30
N ALA A 107 0.59 3.32 16.58
CA ALA A 107 1.97 2.98 16.21
C ALA A 107 2.87 2.79 17.44
N ILE A 108 2.78 3.71 18.42
CA ILE A 108 3.51 3.62 19.70
C ILE A 108 3.11 2.35 20.47
N ALA A 109 1.82 2.00 20.49
CA ALA A 109 1.35 0.80 21.18
C ALA A 109 1.94 -0.49 20.60
N GLU A 110 2.13 -0.55 19.27
CA GLU A 110 2.80 -1.69 18.62
C GLU A 110 4.31 -1.71 18.89
N ALA A 111 4.98 -0.55 18.83
CA ALA A 111 6.41 -0.46 19.08
C ALA A 111 6.83 -0.84 20.51
N LYS A 112 6.00 -0.51 21.50
CA LYS A 112 6.19 -0.89 22.91
C LYS A 112 6.21 -2.40 23.16
N LYS A 113 5.74 -3.22 22.21
CA LYS A 113 5.83 -4.69 22.30
C LYS A 113 7.25 -5.20 21.98
N VAL A 114 8.07 -4.38 21.31
CA VAL A 114 9.41 -4.75 20.84
C VAL A 114 10.50 -4.13 21.72
N SER A 115 10.37 -2.86 22.11
CA SER A 115 11.32 -2.20 23.01
C SER A 115 10.76 -0.92 23.64
N ASP A 116 11.61 -0.19 24.37
CA ASP A 116 11.29 1.10 24.95
C ASP A 116 11.03 2.16 23.86
N VAL A 117 10.09 3.06 24.14
CA VAL A 117 9.69 4.14 23.23
C VAL A 117 9.71 5.46 23.98
N ALA A 118 10.34 6.47 23.39
CA ALA A 118 10.26 7.86 23.81
C ALA A 118 9.28 8.63 22.89
N ILE A 119 8.59 9.63 23.45
CA ILE A 119 7.54 10.41 22.79
C ILE A 119 7.90 11.89 22.87
#